data_AF-A0A7L2RUH2-F1
#
_entry.id   AF-A0A7L2RUH2-F1
#
_cell.length_a   1.000
_cell.length_b   1.000
_cell.length_c   1.000
_cell.angle_alpha   90.00
_cell.angle_beta   90.00
_cell.angle_gamma   90.00
#
_symmetry.space_group_name_H-M   'P 1'
#
loop_
_entity.id
_entity.type
_entity.pdbx_description
1 polymer ?
#
loop_
_entity_poly.entity_id
_entity_poly.type
_entity_poly.pdbx_seq_one_letter_code
_entity_poly.pdbx_strand_id
1 'polypeptide(L)' 'MRKEEMAKEMDPEKLKVLEWIEGKERNIRALLSTMHTVLWAGETKWKPVSMADLVTPEQVKKVYRRAVLVVHPDK' A
#
# COMPACT_ATOMS: atom_id res chain seq x y z
N MET A 1 -21.32 -2.03 13.66
CA MET A 1 -21.16 -2.89 14.85
C MET A 1 -19.78 -3.57 14.91
N ARG A 2 -19.46 -4.64 14.15
CA ARG A 2 -18.14 -5.31 14.29
C ARG A 2 -16.91 -4.50 13.81
N LYS A 3 -17.05 -3.77 12.69
CA LYS A 3 -15.99 -2.90 12.14
C LYS A 3 -15.69 -1.69 13.04
N GLU A 4 -16.73 -1.13 13.65
CA GLU A 4 -16.62 0.03 14.56
C GLU A 4 -15.99 -0.37 15.91
N GLU A 5 -16.26 -1.57 16.40
CA GLU A 5 -15.60 -2.12 17.59
C GLU A 5 -14.11 -2.39 17.34
N MET A 6 -13.76 -2.99 16.20
CA MET A 6 -12.35 -3.17 15.80
C MET A 6 -11.64 -1.82 15.63
N ALA A 7 -12.31 -0.80 15.12
CA ALA A 7 -11.74 0.55 14.97
C ALA A 7 -11.49 1.27 16.31
N LYS A 8 -12.19 0.91 17.39
CA LYS A 8 -12.02 1.53 18.72
C LYS A 8 -10.75 1.05 19.45
N GLU A 9 -10.32 -0.17 19.21
CA GLU A 9 -9.15 -0.76 19.89
C GLU A 9 -7.89 -0.77 19.03
N MET A 10 -8.03 -0.57 17.72
CA MET A 10 -6.93 -0.70 16.77
C MET A 10 -6.22 0.63 16.52
N ASP A 11 -4.89 0.54 16.36
CA ASP A 11 -4.07 1.65 15.89
C ASP A 11 -4.70 2.27 14.61
N PRO A 12 -4.99 3.59 14.60
CA PRO A 12 -5.53 4.28 13.44
C PRO A 12 -4.71 4.08 12.15
N GLU A 13 -3.37 3.98 12.25
CA GLU A 13 -2.52 3.74 11.09
C GLU A 13 -2.72 2.32 10.53
N LYS A 14 -2.91 1.34 11.41
CA LYS A 14 -3.22 -0.03 11.00
C LYS A 14 -4.60 -0.13 10.37
N LEU A 15 -5.58 0.59 10.91
CA LEU A 15 -6.93 0.66 10.33
C LEU A 15 -6.89 1.21 8.90
N LYS A 16 -6.11 2.27 8.66
CA LYS A 16 -5.90 2.86 7.33
C LYS A 16 -5.35 1.85 6.32
N VAL A 17 -4.45 0.96 6.74
CA VAL A 17 -3.92 -0.12 5.87
C VAL A 17 -5.01 -1.15 5.56
N LEU A 18 -5.85 -1.53 6.53
CA LEU A 18 -6.95 -2.47 6.31
C LEU A 18 -7.98 -1.91 5.32
N GLU A 19 -8.37 -0.65 5.48
CA GLU A 19 -9.26 0.05 4.55
C GLU A 19 -8.65 0.16 3.14
N TRP A 20 -7.34 0.39 3.06
CA TRP A 20 -6.65 0.39 1.77
C TRP A 20 -6.59 -0.99 1.12
N ILE A 21 -6.54 -2.09 1.87
CA ILE A 21 -6.55 -3.43 1.26
C ILE A 21 -7.93 -3.75 0.69
N GLU A 22 -8.99 -3.39 1.41
CA GLU A 22 -10.37 -3.76 1.11
C GLU A 22 -10.82 -3.34 -0.30
N GLY A 23 -11.29 -4.33 -1.07
CA GLY A 23 -11.82 -4.12 -2.43
C GLY A 23 -10.76 -4.06 -3.52
N LYS A 24 -9.46 -4.09 -3.17
CA LYS A 24 -8.35 -4.14 -4.14
C LYS A 24 -7.27 -5.17 -3.81
N GLU A 25 -7.51 -6.07 -2.86
CA GLU A 25 -6.57 -7.12 -2.45
C GLU A 25 -6.16 -8.08 -3.58
N ARG A 26 -7.01 -8.22 -4.62
CA ARG A 26 -6.71 -9.02 -5.83
C ARG A 26 -6.16 -8.22 -7.00
N ASN A 27 -5.94 -6.91 -6.83
CA ASN A 27 -5.44 -6.01 -7.87
C ASN A 27 -4.09 -5.41 -7.46
N ILE A 28 -3.01 -6.14 -7.75
CA ILE A 28 -1.65 -5.71 -7.41
C ILE A 28 -1.27 -4.35 -8.01
N ARG A 29 -1.82 -3.99 -9.18
CA ARG A 29 -1.56 -2.68 -9.80
C ARG A 29 -2.18 -1.54 -8.99
N ALA A 30 -3.42 -1.73 -8.53
CA ALA A 30 -4.11 -0.77 -7.68
C ALA A 30 -3.42 -0.63 -6.32
N LEU A 31 -2.98 -1.74 -5.72
CA LEU A 31 -2.20 -1.70 -4.48
C LEU A 31 -0.90 -0.90 -4.70
N LEU A 32 -0.05 -1.29 -5.66
CA LEU A 32 1.21 -0.58 -5.89
C LEU A 32 1.03 0.90 -6.23
N SER A 33 0.11 1.25 -7.12
CA SER A 33 -0.10 2.66 -7.49
C SER A 33 -0.58 3.52 -6.33
N THR A 34 -1.32 2.94 -5.38
CA THR A 34 -1.90 3.68 -4.24
C THR A 34 -1.19 3.44 -2.91
N MET A 35 -0.07 2.70 -2.87
CA MET A 35 0.65 2.44 -1.61
C MET A 35 1.09 3.72 -0.89
N HIS A 36 1.41 4.79 -1.65
CA HIS A 36 1.78 6.10 -1.10
C HIS A 36 0.72 6.71 -0.17
N THR A 37 -0.55 6.29 -0.27
CA THR A 37 -1.61 6.83 0.57
C THR A 37 -1.59 6.25 1.98
N VAL A 38 -0.86 5.13 2.22
CA VAL A 38 -0.85 4.40 3.50
C VAL A 38 0.53 4.19 4.10
N LEU A 39 1.57 4.82 3.55
CA LEU A 39 2.90 4.83 4.17
C LEU A 39 2.90 5.73 5.42
N TRP A 40 3.81 5.43 6.35
CA TRP A 40 4.01 6.20 7.57
C TRP A 40 4.53 7.61 7.26
N ALA A 41 4.30 8.54 8.20
CA ALA A 41 4.82 9.89 8.08
C ALA A 41 6.36 9.88 8.06
N GLY A 42 6.96 10.61 7.10
CA GLY A 42 8.41 10.71 6.96
C GLY A 42 9.03 9.75 5.91
N GLU A 43 8.25 8.83 5.34
CA GLU A 43 8.70 8.07 4.18
C GLU A 43 8.83 8.98 2.94
N THR A 44 10.04 9.02 2.35
CA THR A 44 10.40 9.95 1.26
C THR A 44 11.00 9.27 0.03
N LYS A 45 11.33 7.97 0.13
CA LYS A 45 11.97 7.20 -0.96
C LYS A 45 10.94 6.65 -1.93
N TRP A 46 9.70 6.43 -1.47
CA TRP A 46 8.60 6.03 -2.34
C TRP A 46 8.21 7.16 -3.29
N LYS A 47 8.23 6.86 -4.60
CA LYS A 47 7.71 7.76 -5.63
C LYS A 47 6.37 7.19 -6.11
N PRO A 48 5.27 7.95 -6.05
CA PRO A 48 3.98 7.52 -6.57
C PRO A 48 4.10 7.00 -8.00
N VAL A 49 3.36 5.95 -8.31
CA VAL A 49 3.37 5.27 -9.61
C VAL A 49 1.95 5.31 -10.16
N SER A 50 1.78 5.78 -11.39
CA SER A 50 0.45 5.85 -12.00
C SER A 50 0.00 4.47 -12.49
N MET A 51 -1.30 4.30 -12.73
CA MET A 51 -1.80 3.08 -13.38
C MET A 51 -1.26 2.90 -14.80
N ALA A 52 -0.95 3.99 -15.50
CA ALA A 52 -0.34 3.95 -16.84
C ALA A 52 1.09 3.41 -16.83
N ASP A 53 1.79 3.53 -15.70
CA ASP A 53 3.15 2.99 -15.51
C ASP A 53 3.14 1.50 -15.08
N LEU A 54 1.97 0.85 -15.02
CA LEU A 54 1.78 -0.52 -14.53
C LEU A 54 1.03 -1.42 -15.53
N VAL A 55 1.10 -1.11 -16.82
CA VAL A 55 0.37 -1.84 -17.87
C VAL A 55 0.91 -3.25 -18.04
N THR A 56 2.23 -3.41 -18.18
CA THR A 56 2.87 -4.71 -18.44
C THR A 56 3.33 -5.43 -17.17
N PRO A 57 3.45 -6.78 -17.20
CA PRO A 57 3.97 -7.54 -16.07
C PRO A 57 5.38 -7.12 -15.62
N GLU A 58 6.25 -6.72 -16.55
CA GLU A 58 7.61 -6.28 -16.27
C GLU A 58 7.63 -4.98 -15.47
N GLN A 59 6.76 -4.04 -15.84
CA GLN A 59 6.57 -2.78 -15.11
C GLN A 59 6.09 -3.04 -13.68
N VAL A 60 5.08 -3.89 -13.52
CA VAL A 60 4.56 -4.30 -12.20
C VAL A 60 5.66 -4.96 -11.37
N LYS A 61 6.40 -5.92 -11.93
CA LYS A 61 7.49 -6.63 -11.24
C LYS A 61 8.60 -5.69 -10.77
N LYS A 62 8.96 -4.68 -11.58
CA LYS A 62 9.96 -3.67 -11.22
C LYS A 62 9.49 -2.82 -10.03
N VAL A 63 8.25 -2.35 -10.06
CA VAL A 63 7.68 -1.52 -8.98
C VAL A 63 7.45 -2.32 -7.71
N TYR A 64 7.00 -3.56 -7.82
CA TYR A 64 6.87 -4.49 -6.69
C TYR A 64 8.18 -4.64 -5.90
N ARG A 65 9.30 -4.87 -6.59
CA ARG A 65 10.62 -4.96 -5.94
C ARG A 65 11.00 -3.69 -5.19
N ARG A 66 10.68 -2.52 -5.75
CA ARG A 66 10.89 -1.23 -5.08
C ARG A 66 9.99 -1.08 -3.86
N ALA A 67 8.74 -1.54 -3.92
CA ALA A 67 7.81 -1.47 -2.80
C ALA A 67 8.32 -2.29 -1.61
N VAL A 68 8.77 -3.52 -1.86
CA VAL A 68 9.39 -4.39 -0.84
C VAL A 68 10.58 -3.71 -0.17
N LEU A 69 11.43 -3.02 -0.95
CA LEU A 69 12.57 -2.29 -0.39
C LEU A 69 12.14 -1.10 0.48
N VAL A 70 11.01 -0.45 0.21
CA VAL A 70 10.53 0.66 1.05
C VAL A 70 10.08 0.15 2.41
N VAL A 71 9.32 -0.96 2.43
CA VAL A 71 8.74 -1.53 3.65
C VAL A 71 9.57 -2.67 4.26
N HIS A 72 10.86 -2.75 3.91
CA HIS A 72 11.72 -3.81 4.39
C HIS A 72 11.96 -3.66 5.92
N PRO A 73 11.85 -4.73 6.73
CA PRO A 73 11.99 -4.65 8.19
C PRO A 73 13.32 -4.08 8.72
N ASP A 74 14.43 -4.26 7.99
CA ASP A 74 15.73 -3.66 8.36
C ASP A 74 15.80 -2.13 8.20
N LYS A 75 14.79 -1.49 7.61
CA LYS A 75 14.73 -0.03 7.49
C LYS A 75 13.89 0.59 8.59
#